data_AF-A0A2E1LPN9-F1
#
_entry.id   AF-A0A2E1LPN9-F1
#
_cell.length_a   1.000
_cell.length_b   1.000
_cell.length_c   1.000
_cell.angle_alpha   90.00
_cell.angle_beta   90.00
_cell.angle_gamma   90.00
#
_symmetry.space_group_name_H-M   'P 1'
#
loop_
_entity.id
_entity.type
_entity.pdbx_description
1 polymer ?
#
loop_
_entity_poly.entity_id
_entity_poly.type
_entity_poly.pdbx_seq_one_letter_code
_entity_poly.pdbx_strand_id
1 'polypeptide(L)'
;MVWSDEFNGAELDPTKWQPEVSCWGGGNNERQCYTDRDDNVQLVNGLLRLVALEEEFTGPNLPPEANENPPQQVTKPYTSGKVRTRDIADWTYGRFSARAKLPAGQGTWPAFWMMPADDVYGTWAASGEIDIMESINLGASCSDCVGGSEENRTSGAIHFGDEFPGNTFLSQRTELPGNARPDQGYHVYSIEWGEGLINWFVDDKLFFQLDSDDWFSLSPVASGNDNAPFDQDFYMMFNLAVGGNYPDAFNDFGFNPNSFPNQLLVDWVRVYHCDGDEATGRSCMDDTILD
;
A
#
# COMPACT_ATOMS: atom_id res chain seq x y z
N MET A 1 19.85 9.05 -0.47
CA MET A 1 19.22 7.73 -0.67
C MET A 1 19.80 6.81 0.38
N VAL A 2 18.95 6.14 1.16
CA VAL A 2 19.38 5.31 2.30
C VAL A 2 19.08 3.83 2.09
N TRP A 3 18.09 3.50 1.25
CA TRP A 3 17.72 2.13 0.92
C TRP A 3 17.09 2.07 -0.48
N SER A 4 17.28 0.96 -1.19
CA SER A 4 16.62 0.74 -2.48
C SER A 4 16.55 -0.73 -2.86
N ASP A 5 15.58 -1.07 -3.70
CA ASP A 5 15.60 -2.30 -4.49
C ASP A 5 15.23 -2.00 -5.95
N GLU A 6 16.05 -2.52 -6.85
CA GLU A 6 15.91 -2.39 -8.31
C GLU A 6 15.51 -3.74 -8.93
N PHE A 7 15.25 -4.75 -8.11
CA PHE A 7 14.72 -6.07 -8.50
C PHE A 7 15.49 -6.80 -9.61
N ASN A 8 16.79 -6.49 -9.75
CA ASN A 8 17.69 -7.07 -10.75
C ASN A 8 18.19 -8.48 -10.40
N GLY A 9 17.83 -9.00 -9.22
CA GLY A 9 18.14 -10.35 -8.77
C GLY A 9 17.36 -11.42 -9.52
N ALA A 10 17.80 -12.68 -9.40
CA ALA A 10 17.05 -13.82 -9.92
C ALA A 10 15.91 -14.25 -8.98
N GLU A 11 16.05 -13.94 -7.69
CA GLU A 11 15.12 -14.27 -6.61
C GLU A 11 14.97 -13.05 -5.69
N LEU A 12 13.86 -13.00 -4.94
CA LEU A 12 13.60 -11.93 -3.97
C LEU A 12 14.71 -11.92 -2.91
N ASP A 13 15.29 -10.75 -2.62
CA ASP A 13 16.36 -10.63 -1.64
C ASP A 13 15.79 -10.75 -0.21
N PRO A 14 16.07 -11.84 0.53
CA PRO A 14 15.52 -12.04 1.87
C PRO A 14 16.14 -11.11 2.92
N THR A 15 17.22 -10.41 2.58
CA THR A 15 17.77 -9.34 3.43
C THR A 15 17.02 -8.01 3.29
N LYS A 16 16.04 -7.97 2.40
CA LYS A 16 15.21 -6.79 2.10
C LYS A 16 13.72 -7.07 2.26
N TRP A 17 13.27 -8.26 1.90
CA TRP A 17 11.84 -8.57 1.82
C TRP A 17 11.49 -9.91 2.43
N GLN A 18 10.32 -9.94 3.06
CA GLN A 18 9.62 -11.14 3.47
C GLN A 18 8.31 -11.26 2.69
N PRO A 19 8.03 -12.37 2.00
CA PRO A 19 6.68 -12.66 1.51
C PRO A 19 5.72 -12.90 2.68
N GLU A 20 4.50 -12.37 2.60
CA GLU A 20 3.44 -12.75 3.53
C GLU A 20 2.76 -14.05 3.06
N VAL A 21 2.59 -15.01 3.97
CA VAL A 21 1.83 -16.24 3.72
C VAL A 21 0.60 -16.25 4.62
N SER A 22 -0.56 -15.91 4.05
CA SER A 22 -1.83 -15.81 4.78
C SER A 22 -3.03 -15.86 3.82
N CYS A 23 -4.19 -16.26 4.33
CA CYS A 23 -5.47 -16.24 3.62
C CYS A 23 -6.47 -15.29 4.31
N TRP A 24 -5.95 -14.33 5.08
CA TRP A 24 -6.71 -13.52 6.02
C TRP A 24 -7.67 -12.57 5.30
N GLY A 25 -7.17 -12.00 4.20
CA GLY A 25 -7.83 -10.93 3.46
C GLY A 25 -7.93 -9.61 4.22
N GLY A 26 -7.00 -9.35 5.15
CA GLY A 26 -6.77 -8.03 5.75
C GLY A 26 -7.93 -7.44 6.56
N GLY A 27 -8.96 -8.24 6.91
CA GLY A 27 -10.22 -7.73 7.45
C GLY A 27 -11.19 -7.16 6.39
N ASN A 28 -10.80 -7.18 5.11
CA ASN A 28 -11.52 -6.56 4.00
C ASN A 28 -12.32 -7.54 3.13
N ASN A 29 -12.51 -8.78 3.59
CA ASN A 29 -13.19 -9.85 2.83
C ASN A 29 -12.56 -10.16 1.47
N GLU A 30 -11.23 -10.06 1.38
CA GLU A 30 -10.49 -10.35 0.14
C GLU A 30 -10.49 -11.86 -0.18
N ARG A 31 -10.33 -12.20 -1.47
CA ARG A 31 -10.58 -13.54 -2.02
C ARG A 31 -9.32 -14.37 -2.26
N GLN A 32 -8.13 -13.84 -1.99
CA GLN A 32 -6.86 -14.53 -2.20
C GLN A 32 -6.26 -15.12 -0.92
N CYS A 33 -5.44 -16.14 -1.10
CA CYS A 33 -4.31 -16.42 -0.21
C CYS A 33 -3.06 -15.75 -0.77
N TYR A 34 -2.36 -14.95 0.04
CA TYR A 34 -0.98 -14.58 -0.24
C TYR A 34 -0.07 -15.79 -0.04
N THR A 35 0.85 -16.01 -0.98
CA THR A 35 1.83 -17.11 -0.92
C THR A 35 3.23 -16.62 -1.22
N ASP A 36 4.23 -17.42 -0.86
CA ASP A 36 5.65 -17.23 -1.15
C ASP A 36 6.11 -18.02 -2.39
N ARG A 37 5.17 -18.56 -3.18
CA ARG A 37 5.50 -19.35 -4.38
C ARG A 37 6.00 -18.45 -5.51
N ASP A 38 6.90 -19.00 -6.32
CA ASP A 38 7.35 -18.39 -7.58
C ASP A 38 6.20 -18.15 -8.57
N ASP A 39 5.03 -18.76 -8.40
CA ASP A 39 3.86 -18.47 -9.22
C ASP A 39 3.21 -17.11 -8.88
N ASN A 40 3.40 -16.62 -7.64
CA ASN A 40 2.76 -15.40 -7.13
C ASN A 40 3.75 -14.26 -6.86
N VAL A 41 5.01 -14.55 -6.54
CA VAL A 41 6.07 -13.57 -6.28
C VAL A 41 7.26 -13.87 -7.19
N GLN A 42 7.52 -13.01 -8.17
CA GLN A 42 8.53 -13.26 -9.19
C GLN A 42 9.47 -12.07 -9.37
N LEU A 43 10.75 -12.34 -9.62
CA LEU A 43 11.65 -11.35 -10.23
C LEU A 43 11.89 -11.71 -11.70
N VAL A 44 11.40 -10.88 -12.62
CA VAL A 44 11.54 -11.13 -14.06
C VAL A 44 11.89 -9.84 -14.78
N ASN A 45 13.00 -9.86 -15.53
CA ASN A 45 13.47 -8.71 -16.33
C ASN A 45 13.70 -7.42 -15.51
N GLY A 46 14.22 -7.55 -14.28
CA GLY A 46 14.45 -6.40 -13.40
C GLY A 46 13.18 -5.85 -12.75
N LEU A 47 12.10 -6.64 -12.69
CA LEU A 47 10.83 -6.24 -12.08
C LEU A 47 10.43 -7.23 -11.00
N LEU A 48 9.93 -6.72 -9.88
CA LEU A 48 9.06 -7.49 -8.99
C LEU A 48 7.68 -7.61 -9.65
N ARG A 49 7.17 -8.84 -9.73
CA ARG A 49 5.82 -9.14 -10.21
C ARG A 49 5.06 -9.85 -9.09
N LEU A 50 3.97 -9.24 -8.66
CA LEU A 50 3.01 -9.85 -7.75
C LEU A 50 1.81 -10.30 -8.57
N VAL A 51 1.64 -11.61 -8.70
CA VAL A 51 0.72 -12.23 -9.67
C VAL A 51 -0.45 -12.85 -8.93
N ALA A 52 -1.65 -12.39 -9.26
CA ALA A 52 -2.91 -12.96 -8.80
C ALA A 52 -3.41 -14.02 -9.78
N LEU A 53 -3.70 -15.23 -9.27
CA LEU A 53 -4.12 -16.40 -10.06
C LEU A 53 -5.44 -16.96 -9.54
N GLU A 54 -6.31 -17.40 -10.45
CA GLU A 54 -7.49 -18.20 -10.10
C GLU A 54 -7.07 -19.64 -9.80
N GLU A 55 -7.11 -20.01 -8.53
CA GLU A 55 -6.65 -21.30 -8.02
C GLU A 55 -7.24 -21.52 -6.63
N GLU A 56 -7.90 -22.67 -6.41
CA GLU A 56 -8.26 -23.06 -5.05
C GLU A 56 -7.01 -23.40 -4.24
N PHE A 57 -6.78 -22.65 -3.16
CA PHE A 57 -5.61 -22.81 -2.32
C PHE A 57 -6.01 -22.84 -0.83
N THR A 58 -5.44 -23.78 -0.09
CA THR A 58 -5.59 -23.88 1.37
C THR A 58 -4.32 -23.40 2.04
N GLY A 59 -4.43 -22.42 2.92
CA GLY A 59 -3.32 -21.87 3.68
C GLY A 59 -3.72 -21.37 5.06
N PRO A 60 -2.75 -20.86 5.84
CA PRO A 60 -3.02 -20.29 7.15
C PRO A 60 -3.98 -19.10 7.05
N ASN A 61 -4.97 -19.04 7.95
CA ASN A 61 -5.94 -17.95 7.98
C ASN A 61 -5.24 -16.62 8.28
N LEU A 62 -4.42 -16.54 9.34
CA LEU A 62 -3.73 -15.32 9.76
C LEU A 62 -2.26 -15.32 9.31
N PRO A 63 -1.62 -14.15 9.17
CA PRO A 63 -0.19 -14.07 8.91
C PRO A 63 0.62 -14.58 10.13
N PRO A 64 1.89 -15.00 9.95
CA PRO A 64 2.65 -15.70 11.00
C PRO A 64 2.72 -14.99 12.35
N GLU A 65 2.80 -13.67 12.36
CA GLU A 65 2.88 -12.82 13.55
C GLU A 65 1.58 -12.75 14.35
N ALA A 66 0.43 -13.05 13.74
CA ALA A 66 -0.88 -13.01 14.38
C ALA A 66 -1.52 -14.40 14.53
N ASN A 67 -0.84 -15.47 14.07
CA ASN A 67 -1.44 -16.79 13.98
C ASN A 67 -1.28 -17.62 15.26
N GLU A 68 -2.20 -18.56 15.44
CA GLU A 68 -2.13 -19.57 16.49
C GLU A 68 -1.19 -20.73 16.09
N ASN A 69 -0.82 -21.58 17.05
CA ASN A 69 -0.01 -22.77 16.80
C ASN A 69 -0.76 -24.05 17.24
N PRO A 70 -1.21 -24.92 16.31
CA PRO A 70 -1.07 -24.83 14.85
C PRO A 70 -2.01 -23.79 14.22
N PRO A 71 -1.65 -23.23 13.05
CA PRO A 71 -2.46 -22.22 12.40
C PRO A 71 -3.78 -22.78 11.87
N GLN A 72 -4.88 -22.06 12.08
CA GLN A 72 -6.15 -22.36 11.43
C GLN A 72 -5.96 -22.29 9.91
N GLN A 73 -6.43 -23.31 9.19
CA GLN A 73 -6.38 -23.35 7.72
C GLN A 73 -7.71 -22.91 7.13
N VAL A 74 -7.67 -22.16 6.03
CA VAL A 74 -8.85 -21.77 5.24
C VAL A 74 -8.55 -21.95 3.75
N THR A 75 -9.60 -22.20 2.96
CA THR A 75 -9.49 -22.30 1.50
C THR A 75 -10.04 -21.04 0.85
N LYS A 76 -9.30 -20.50 -0.12
CA LYS A 76 -9.68 -19.35 -0.93
C LYS A 76 -9.61 -19.70 -2.42
N PRO A 77 -10.41 -19.04 -3.28
CA PRO A 77 -10.45 -19.33 -4.72
C PRO A 77 -9.34 -18.65 -5.54
N TYR A 78 -8.50 -17.82 -4.93
CA TYR A 78 -7.38 -17.16 -5.61
C TYR A 78 -6.10 -17.28 -4.78
N THR A 79 -4.96 -17.16 -5.46
CA THR A 79 -3.66 -16.88 -4.85
C THR A 79 -3.13 -15.54 -5.34
N SER A 80 -2.29 -14.88 -4.55
CA SER A 80 -1.60 -13.65 -4.95
C SER A 80 -0.28 -13.46 -4.20
N GLY A 81 0.43 -12.37 -4.48
CA GLY A 81 1.69 -11.99 -3.82
C GLY A 81 1.53 -10.76 -2.91
N LYS A 82 2.20 -10.80 -1.76
CA LYS A 82 2.44 -9.67 -0.86
C LYS A 82 3.86 -9.77 -0.32
N VAL A 83 4.63 -8.69 -0.38
CA VAL A 83 5.99 -8.61 0.16
C VAL A 83 6.12 -7.41 1.08
N ARG A 84 6.83 -7.58 2.19
CA ARG A 84 6.98 -6.56 3.24
C ARG A 84 8.41 -6.48 3.75
N THR A 85 8.78 -5.30 4.23
CA THR A 85 10.08 -5.04 4.89
C THR A 85 10.01 -5.25 6.41
N ARG A 86 8.88 -5.74 6.93
CA ARG A 86 8.66 -6.02 8.36
C ARG A 86 9.80 -6.83 8.97
N ASP A 87 10.28 -6.43 10.13
CA ASP A 87 11.38 -7.04 10.88
C ASP A 87 12.73 -7.06 10.12
N ILE A 88 12.84 -6.31 9.00
CA ILE A 88 14.04 -6.22 8.15
C ILE A 88 14.50 -4.77 8.02
N ALA A 89 13.59 -3.88 7.64
CA ALA A 89 13.85 -2.45 7.48
C ALA A 89 12.57 -1.64 7.67
N ASP A 90 12.71 -0.53 8.37
CA ASP A 90 11.67 0.38 8.80
C ASP A 90 12.28 1.78 8.97
N TRP A 91 11.43 2.80 8.87
CA TRP A 91 11.86 4.19 8.83
C TRP A 91 10.84 5.09 9.50
N THR A 92 11.33 6.10 10.20
CA THR A 92 10.58 7.31 10.53
C THR A 92 11.03 8.43 9.59
N TYR A 93 10.07 9.04 8.90
CA TYR A 93 10.29 10.12 7.94
C TYR A 93 11.14 9.74 6.71
N GLY A 94 11.08 10.60 5.69
CA GLY A 94 11.79 10.46 4.42
C GLY A 94 10.88 10.51 3.20
N ARG A 95 11.48 10.32 2.03
CA ARG A 95 10.77 10.15 0.77
C ARG A 95 10.77 8.68 0.38
N PHE A 96 9.57 8.14 0.17
CA PHE A 96 9.35 6.75 -0.23
C PHE A 96 8.77 6.78 -1.64
N SER A 97 9.50 6.24 -2.61
CA SER A 97 9.10 6.29 -4.02
C SER A 97 9.16 4.90 -4.63
N ALA A 98 8.13 4.53 -5.38
CA ALA A 98 8.11 3.31 -6.16
C ALA A 98 7.65 3.59 -7.59
N ARG A 99 8.35 3.01 -8.57
CA ARG A 99 7.92 3.04 -9.96
C ARG A 99 7.17 1.75 -10.27
N ALA A 100 5.89 1.85 -10.55
CA ALA A 100 5.03 0.70 -10.76
C ALA A 100 4.08 0.88 -11.94
N LYS A 101 3.65 -0.25 -12.50
CA LYS A 101 2.55 -0.36 -13.46
C LYS A 101 1.47 -1.24 -12.83
N LEU A 102 0.25 -0.71 -12.77
CA LEU A 102 -0.85 -1.33 -12.03
C LEU A 102 -1.65 -2.31 -12.91
N PRO A 103 -2.30 -3.32 -12.33
CA PRO A 103 -3.27 -4.16 -13.04
C PRO A 103 -4.58 -3.42 -13.33
N ALA A 104 -5.22 -3.73 -14.46
CA ALA A 104 -6.58 -3.31 -14.77
C ALA A 104 -7.57 -4.47 -14.63
N GLY A 105 -8.79 -4.18 -14.19
CA GLY A 105 -9.90 -5.11 -14.14
C GLY A 105 -10.76 -4.93 -12.88
N GLN A 106 -12.08 -5.07 -13.02
CA GLN A 106 -13.00 -5.07 -11.89
C GLN A 106 -12.61 -6.18 -10.90
N GLY A 107 -12.34 -5.81 -9.65
CA GLY A 107 -11.88 -6.68 -8.58
C GLY A 107 -10.36 -6.64 -8.31
N THR A 108 -9.55 -5.95 -9.10
CA THR A 108 -8.12 -5.80 -8.77
C THR A 108 -7.91 -4.71 -7.72
N TRP A 109 -7.06 -4.96 -6.72
CA TRP A 109 -6.70 -3.97 -5.70
C TRP A 109 -5.19 -4.01 -5.39
N PRO A 110 -4.35 -3.38 -6.23
CA PRO A 110 -2.93 -3.18 -5.93
C PRO A 110 -2.72 -2.12 -4.84
N ALA A 111 -1.71 -2.31 -3.99
CA ALA A 111 -1.30 -1.31 -3.02
C ALA A 111 0.23 -1.24 -2.81
N PHE A 112 0.70 -0.03 -2.52
CA PHE A 112 2.01 0.32 -1.96
C PHE A 112 1.74 1.16 -0.72
N TRP A 113 2.09 0.64 0.45
CA TRP A 113 1.62 1.17 1.72
C TRP A 113 2.57 0.79 2.85
N MET A 114 2.32 1.35 4.03
CA MET A 114 3.18 1.25 5.19
C MET A 114 2.36 1.03 6.45
N MET A 115 2.94 0.28 7.38
CA MET A 115 2.37 -0.03 8.70
C MET A 115 3.42 0.19 9.78
N PRO A 116 3.02 0.50 11.02
CA PRO A 116 3.95 0.70 12.12
C PRO A 116 4.75 -0.58 12.41
N ALA A 117 6.05 -0.44 12.63
CA ALA A 117 6.91 -1.53 13.07
C ALA A 117 6.47 -2.06 14.44
N ASP A 118 6.11 -1.14 15.34
CA ASP A 118 5.59 -1.40 16.68
C ASP A 118 4.24 -0.71 16.92
N ASP A 119 3.30 -1.41 17.57
CA ASP A 119 1.98 -0.89 17.95
C ASP A 119 2.05 0.00 19.21
N VAL A 120 2.88 1.05 19.19
CA VAL A 120 3.18 1.94 20.34
C VAL A 120 1.90 2.57 20.93
N TYR A 121 0.96 2.91 20.06
CA TYR A 121 -0.29 3.59 20.45
C TYR A 121 -1.47 2.63 20.61
N GLY A 122 -1.28 1.33 20.38
CA GLY A 122 -2.35 0.33 20.37
C GLY A 122 -2.45 -0.35 19.01
N THR A 123 -3.36 -1.32 18.90
CA THR A 123 -3.53 -2.05 17.63
C THR A 123 -4.14 -1.14 16.55
N TRP A 124 -4.22 -1.64 15.32
CA TRP A 124 -4.77 -0.87 14.21
C TRP A 124 -6.18 -0.32 14.53
N ALA A 125 -6.48 0.96 14.27
CA ALA A 125 -5.65 1.96 13.56
C ALA A 125 -4.95 2.95 14.50
N ALA A 126 -4.93 2.70 15.82
CA ALA A 126 -4.40 3.64 16.80
C ALA A 126 -2.91 3.99 16.59
N SER A 127 -2.14 3.05 16.03
CA SER A 127 -0.72 3.21 15.66
C SER A 127 -0.48 3.61 14.20
N GLY A 128 -1.55 3.85 13.44
CA GLY A 128 -1.46 4.41 12.09
C GLY A 128 -1.33 3.39 10.95
N GLU A 129 -1.59 3.88 9.74
CA GLU A 129 -1.34 3.25 8.44
C GLU A 129 -1.15 4.37 7.42
N ILE A 130 -0.20 4.22 6.49
CA ILE A 130 0.02 5.18 5.39
C ILE A 130 -0.08 4.45 4.06
N ASP A 131 -1.10 4.80 3.26
CA ASP A 131 -1.28 4.31 1.91
C ASP A 131 -0.64 5.28 0.92
N ILE A 132 0.51 4.90 0.37
CA ILE A 132 1.23 5.72 -0.62
C ILE A 132 0.51 5.67 -1.97
N MET A 133 0.05 4.47 -2.34
CA MET A 133 -0.76 4.25 -3.53
C MET A 133 -1.66 3.06 -3.32
N GLU A 134 -2.95 3.30 -3.52
CA GLU A 134 -3.93 2.26 -3.81
C GLU A 134 -4.61 2.54 -5.15
N SER A 135 -5.19 1.50 -5.73
CA SER A 135 -6.17 1.65 -6.79
C SER A 135 -7.14 0.48 -6.78
N ILE A 136 -8.34 0.69 -7.30
CA ILE A 136 -9.33 -0.37 -7.49
C ILE A 136 -9.91 -0.31 -8.89
N ASN A 137 -10.23 -1.48 -9.45
CA ASN A 137 -11.08 -1.60 -10.64
C ASN A 137 -10.60 -0.81 -11.87
N LEU A 138 -9.30 -0.53 -12.03
CA LEU A 138 -8.80 0.25 -13.16
C LEU A 138 -9.31 -0.30 -14.50
N GLY A 139 -9.78 0.57 -15.38
CA GLY A 139 -10.38 0.19 -16.66
C GLY A 139 -11.86 -0.28 -16.58
N ALA A 140 -12.43 -0.49 -15.39
CA ALA A 140 -13.88 -0.74 -15.23
C ALA A 140 -14.69 0.53 -15.49
N SER A 141 -16.00 0.41 -15.72
CA SER A 141 -16.82 1.59 -16.05
C SER A 141 -16.81 2.62 -14.90
N CYS A 142 -16.65 3.89 -15.24
CA CYS A 142 -16.63 4.98 -14.27
C CYS A 142 -17.39 6.19 -14.80
N SER A 143 -18.58 6.45 -14.25
CA SER A 143 -19.43 7.55 -14.70
C SER A 143 -19.03 8.92 -14.13
N ASP A 144 -18.27 8.93 -13.04
CA ASP A 144 -17.79 10.12 -12.33
C ASP A 144 -16.33 10.46 -12.64
N CYS A 145 -15.62 9.64 -13.42
CA CYS A 145 -14.24 9.91 -13.84
C CYS A 145 -14.19 11.02 -14.89
N VAL A 146 -13.20 11.91 -14.76
CA VAL A 146 -13.03 13.06 -15.64
C VAL A 146 -12.46 12.61 -16.99
N GLY A 147 -13.08 13.02 -18.10
CA GLY A 147 -12.50 12.84 -19.44
C GLY A 147 -12.51 11.41 -19.99
N GLY A 148 -13.13 10.45 -19.31
CA GLY A 148 -13.26 9.05 -19.74
C GLY A 148 -14.50 8.37 -19.19
N SER A 149 -14.76 7.15 -19.65
CA SER A 149 -15.82 6.28 -19.12
C SER A 149 -15.26 5.11 -18.31
N GLU A 150 -13.97 5.13 -18.00
CA GLU A 150 -13.23 4.05 -17.36
C GLU A 150 -12.48 4.58 -16.13
N GLU A 151 -12.39 3.77 -15.08
CA GLU A 151 -11.65 4.09 -13.87
C GLU A 151 -10.16 4.21 -14.16
N ASN A 152 -9.57 5.32 -13.74
CA ASN A 152 -8.17 5.66 -14.00
C ASN A 152 -7.48 6.31 -12.80
N ARG A 153 -8.16 6.35 -11.65
CA ARG A 153 -7.65 7.04 -10.46
C ARG A 153 -6.83 6.11 -9.59
N THR A 154 -5.86 6.70 -8.90
CA THR A 154 -5.18 6.11 -7.74
C THR A 154 -5.53 6.94 -6.50
N SER A 155 -5.30 6.41 -5.31
CA SER A 155 -5.49 7.13 -4.05
C SER A 155 -4.27 7.06 -3.15
N GLY A 156 -4.14 8.07 -2.30
CA GLY A 156 -3.37 8.02 -1.07
C GLY A 156 -4.30 8.18 0.12
N ALA A 157 -3.91 7.62 1.26
CA ALA A 157 -4.70 7.67 2.49
C ALA A 157 -3.82 7.56 3.74
N ILE A 158 -4.40 7.94 4.88
CA ILE A 158 -3.93 7.56 6.20
C ILE A 158 -5.09 6.98 7.02
N HIS A 159 -4.82 5.97 7.83
CA HIS A 159 -5.75 5.48 8.84
C HIS A 159 -5.19 5.79 10.23
N PHE A 160 -6.05 6.29 11.13
CA PHE A 160 -5.66 6.76 12.46
C PHE A 160 -6.86 6.78 13.42
N GLY A 161 -6.69 7.38 14.59
CA GLY A 161 -7.73 7.51 15.61
C GLY A 161 -7.53 6.51 16.74
N ASP A 162 -8.39 5.50 16.84
CA ASP A 162 -8.33 4.46 17.87
C ASP A 162 -8.38 3.06 17.24
N GLU A 163 -8.38 2.03 18.08
CA GLU A 163 -8.75 0.68 17.67
C GLU A 163 -10.21 0.63 17.16
N PHE A 164 -10.54 -0.37 16.35
CA PHE A 164 -11.92 -0.57 15.90
C PHE A 164 -12.90 -0.62 17.11
N PRO A 165 -14.03 0.11 17.09
CA PRO A 165 -14.61 0.85 15.96
C PRO A 165 -14.33 2.36 15.98
N GLY A 166 -13.38 2.84 16.79
CA GLY A 166 -13.02 4.25 16.92
C GLY A 166 -12.01 4.75 15.89
N ASN A 167 -11.56 3.87 14.99
CA ASN A 167 -10.68 4.23 13.88
C ASN A 167 -11.39 5.11 12.83
N THR A 168 -10.61 5.93 12.16
CA THR A 168 -11.05 6.76 11.02
C THR A 168 -9.94 6.81 9.96
N PHE A 169 -10.21 7.47 8.83
CA PHE A 169 -9.23 7.68 7.78
C PHE A 169 -9.47 9.00 7.04
N LEU A 170 -8.44 9.49 6.39
CA LEU A 170 -8.51 10.54 5.38
C LEU A 170 -7.90 10.02 4.10
N SER A 171 -8.54 10.29 2.96
CA SER A 171 -8.03 9.83 1.67
C SER A 171 -8.35 10.82 0.56
N GLN A 172 -7.52 10.79 -0.48
CA GLN A 172 -7.74 11.56 -1.69
C GLN A 172 -7.43 10.72 -2.92
N ARG A 173 -8.34 10.76 -3.89
CA ARG A 173 -8.14 10.17 -5.22
C ARG A 173 -7.55 11.22 -6.16
N THR A 174 -6.71 10.78 -7.07
CA THR A 174 -6.11 11.59 -8.12
C THR A 174 -6.14 10.87 -9.45
N GLU A 175 -6.14 11.63 -10.54
CA GLU A 175 -6.09 11.15 -11.91
C GLU A 175 -4.77 11.57 -12.57
N LEU A 176 -4.26 10.73 -13.46
CA LEU A 176 -3.05 11.05 -14.19
C LEU A 176 -3.30 12.16 -15.23
N PRO A 177 -2.28 12.97 -15.55
CA PRO A 177 -2.39 14.03 -16.55
C PRO A 177 -2.90 13.52 -17.90
N GLY A 178 -3.81 14.26 -18.52
CA GLY A 178 -4.38 13.89 -19.82
C GLY A 178 -5.27 12.65 -19.78
N ASN A 179 -5.80 12.29 -18.60
CA ASN A 179 -6.64 11.11 -18.39
C ASN A 179 -5.91 9.79 -18.72
N ALA A 180 -4.60 9.74 -18.47
CA ALA A 180 -3.83 8.51 -18.67
C ALA A 180 -4.29 7.43 -17.68
N ARG A 181 -4.14 6.15 -18.05
CA ARG A 181 -4.46 5.03 -17.15
C ARG A 181 -3.20 4.43 -16.51
N PRO A 182 -3.20 4.20 -15.18
CA PRO A 182 -2.08 3.57 -14.46
C PRO A 182 -1.69 2.16 -14.95
N ASP A 183 -2.58 1.47 -15.68
CA ASP A 183 -2.33 0.14 -16.22
C ASP A 183 -1.75 0.15 -17.65
N GLN A 184 -1.59 1.33 -18.25
CA GLN A 184 -1.03 1.49 -19.60
C GLN A 184 0.44 1.92 -19.60
N GLY A 185 0.95 2.39 -18.46
CA GLY A 185 2.31 2.88 -18.30
C GLY A 185 2.86 2.63 -16.90
N TYR A 186 4.13 2.93 -16.72
CA TYR A 186 4.74 2.98 -15.39
C TYR A 186 4.71 4.42 -14.89
N HIS A 187 4.35 4.57 -13.63
CA HIS A 187 4.27 5.84 -12.92
C HIS A 187 5.04 5.76 -11.62
N VAL A 188 5.49 6.90 -11.12
CA VAL A 188 6.18 7.00 -9.84
C VAL A 188 5.19 7.46 -8.78
N TYR A 189 4.93 6.60 -7.80
CA TYR A 189 4.09 6.89 -6.64
C TYR A 189 4.99 7.19 -5.46
N SER A 190 4.76 8.31 -4.78
CA SER A 190 5.62 8.70 -3.66
C SER A 190 4.86 9.36 -2.53
N ILE A 191 5.43 9.26 -1.34
CA ILE A 191 5.22 10.24 -0.28
C ILE A 191 6.52 10.95 0.08
N GLU A 192 6.40 12.17 0.55
CA GLU A 192 7.35 12.77 1.50
C GLU A 192 6.68 12.82 2.85
N TRP A 193 7.32 12.22 3.85
CA TRP A 193 6.83 12.19 5.22
C TRP A 193 7.89 12.84 6.11
N GLY A 194 7.50 13.90 6.81
CA GLY A 194 8.31 14.56 7.82
C GLY A 194 7.48 14.78 9.09
N GLU A 195 8.12 15.36 10.10
CA GLU A 195 7.49 15.71 11.37
C GLU A 195 6.28 16.62 11.12
N GLY A 196 5.07 16.11 11.39
CA GLY A 196 3.83 16.87 11.27
C GLY A 196 3.36 17.14 9.83
N LEU A 197 3.92 16.51 8.79
CA LEU A 197 3.41 16.65 7.42
C LEU A 197 3.65 15.40 6.57
N ILE A 198 2.66 15.05 5.76
CA ILE A 198 2.80 14.05 4.70
C ILE A 198 2.28 14.63 3.39
N ASN A 199 3.09 14.53 2.34
CA ASN A 199 2.78 14.95 0.98
C ASN A 199 2.75 13.72 0.06
N TRP A 200 1.69 13.53 -0.72
CA TRP A 200 1.60 12.46 -1.72
C TRP A 200 1.77 12.98 -3.13
N PHE A 201 2.48 12.19 -3.93
CA PHE A 201 2.82 12.52 -5.31
C PHE A 201 2.53 11.37 -6.26
N VAL A 202 2.12 11.72 -7.48
CA VAL A 202 2.20 10.84 -8.65
C VAL A 202 2.96 11.55 -9.76
N ASP A 203 4.02 10.94 -10.27
CA ASP A 203 4.96 11.53 -11.25
C ASP A 203 5.44 12.93 -10.83
N ASP A 204 5.87 13.03 -9.56
CA ASP A 204 6.33 14.25 -8.90
C ASP A 204 5.30 15.40 -8.82
N LYS A 205 4.02 15.11 -9.07
CA LYS A 205 2.91 16.06 -8.85
C LYS A 205 2.24 15.81 -7.52
N LEU A 206 2.33 16.78 -6.62
CA LEU A 206 1.59 16.80 -5.37
C LEU A 206 0.09 16.70 -5.67
N PHE A 207 -0.63 15.84 -4.96
CA PHE A 207 -2.08 15.74 -5.09
C PHE A 207 -2.82 15.65 -3.76
N PHE A 208 -2.13 15.30 -2.68
CA PHE A 208 -2.68 15.22 -1.34
C PHE A 208 -1.62 15.68 -0.35
N GLN A 209 -2.04 16.45 0.65
CA GLN A 209 -1.19 16.97 1.72
C GLN A 209 -2.04 16.93 2.99
N LEU A 210 -1.45 16.42 4.06
CA LEU A 210 -2.03 16.41 5.40
C LEU A 210 -0.97 16.84 6.40
N ASP A 211 -1.37 17.58 7.42
CA ASP A 211 -0.51 17.96 8.54
C ASP A 211 -1.03 17.43 9.89
N SER A 212 -0.28 17.70 10.96
CA SER A 212 -0.63 17.25 12.32
C SER A 212 -1.99 17.71 12.82
N ASP A 213 -2.61 18.74 12.23
CA ASP A 213 -3.96 19.17 12.60
C ASP A 213 -5.05 18.26 11.98
N ASP A 214 -4.70 17.46 10.96
CA ASP A 214 -5.63 16.58 10.24
C ASP A 214 -5.78 15.18 10.88
N TRP A 215 -4.82 14.77 11.72
CA TRP A 215 -4.82 13.44 12.34
C TRP A 215 -4.71 13.48 13.87
N PHE A 216 -4.93 12.32 14.49
CA PHE A 216 -4.77 12.14 15.93
C PHE A 216 -4.64 10.65 16.28
N SER A 217 -4.18 10.37 17.49
CA SER A 217 -4.36 9.07 18.15
C SER A 217 -5.11 9.25 19.48
N LEU A 218 -6.13 8.44 19.74
CA LEU A 218 -6.89 8.44 21.01
C LEU A 218 -6.22 7.63 22.10
N SER A 219 -5.07 7.01 21.79
CA SER A 219 -4.25 6.31 22.77
C SER A 219 -3.86 7.23 23.92
N PRO A 220 -3.98 6.79 25.18
CA PRO A 220 -3.43 7.54 26.32
C PRO A 220 -1.92 7.80 26.20
N VAL A 221 -1.19 6.95 25.46
CA VAL A 221 0.25 7.11 25.20
C VAL A 221 0.54 8.31 24.29
N ALA A 222 -0.39 8.66 23.40
CA ALA A 222 -0.29 9.80 22.48
C ALA A 222 -0.65 11.16 23.12
N SER A 223 -0.98 11.19 24.42
CA SER A 223 -1.48 12.40 25.08
C SER A 223 -0.47 13.55 25.02
N GLY A 224 -0.83 14.62 24.29
CA GLY A 224 0.01 15.81 24.10
C GLY A 224 1.05 15.69 23.00
N ASN A 225 0.95 14.66 22.14
CA ASN A 225 1.79 14.49 20.96
C ASN A 225 0.95 14.67 19.69
N ASP A 226 1.05 15.84 19.06
CA ASP A 226 0.29 16.17 17.86
C ASP A 226 0.79 15.41 16.61
N ASN A 227 2.01 14.84 16.66
CA ASN A 227 2.54 14.04 15.56
C ASN A 227 2.04 12.59 15.57
N ALA A 228 1.42 12.13 16.66
CA ALA A 228 0.94 10.77 16.77
C ALA A 228 -0.28 10.51 15.85
N PRO A 229 -0.33 9.36 15.15
CA PRO A 229 0.58 8.22 15.28
C PRO A 229 1.76 8.20 14.28
N PHE A 230 1.89 9.21 13.41
CA PHE A 230 2.87 9.24 12.31
C PHE A 230 4.23 9.81 12.73
N ASP A 231 4.71 9.34 13.87
CA ASP A 231 5.99 9.71 14.50
C ASP A 231 6.80 8.49 14.98
N GLN A 232 6.39 7.29 14.57
CA GLN A 232 7.05 6.02 14.86
C GLN A 232 7.66 5.41 13.59
N ASP A 233 8.49 4.38 13.73
CA ASP A 233 9.04 3.66 12.58
C ASP A 233 7.96 2.85 11.87
N PHE A 234 7.92 2.95 10.54
CA PHE A 234 7.00 2.21 9.68
C PHE A 234 7.78 1.34 8.70
N TYR A 235 7.32 0.10 8.51
CA TYR A 235 7.78 -0.77 7.44
C TYR A 235 6.86 -0.64 6.22
N MET A 236 7.42 -0.79 5.03
CA MET A 236 6.68 -0.71 3.77
C MET A 236 6.37 -2.10 3.19
N MET A 237 5.34 -2.14 2.33
CA MET A 237 4.94 -3.36 1.64
C MET A 237 4.23 -3.09 0.30
N PHE A 238 4.23 -4.12 -0.54
CA PHE A 238 3.44 -4.18 -1.78
C PHE A 238 2.55 -5.41 -1.76
N ASN A 239 1.33 -5.28 -2.30
CA ASN A 239 0.46 -6.43 -2.56
C ASN A 239 -0.42 -6.22 -3.79
N LEU A 240 -1.00 -7.33 -4.26
CA LEU A 240 -2.14 -7.32 -5.15
C LEU A 240 -3.29 -8.12 -4.52
N ALA A 241 -4.28 -7.43 -3.93
CA ALA A 241 -5.48 -8.06 -3.42
C ALA A 241 -6.48 -8.40 -4.55
N VAL A 242 -7.34 -9.38 -4.28
CA VAL A 242 -8.37 -9.89 -5.20
C VAL A 242 -9.75 -9.68 -4.59
N GLY A 243 -10.46 -8.68 -5.09
CA GLY A 243 -11.75 -8.22 -4.58
C GLY A 243 -11.66 -7.74 -3.13
N GLY A 244 -12.81 -7.66 -2.48
CA GLY A 244 -12.94 -7.19 -1.11
C GLY A 244 -14.01 -6.12 -0.99
N ASN A 245 -14.33 -5.71 0.23
CA ASN A 245 -15.41 -4.75 0.48
C ASN A 245 -15.24 -3.46 -0.34
N TYR A 246 -14.00 -3.00 -0.53
CA TYR A 246 -13.71 -1.78 -1.27
C TYR A 246 -13.92 -1.92 -2.79
N PRO A 247 -13.16 -2.76 -3.54
CA PRO A 247 -13.37 -2.88 -4.98
C PRO A 247 -14.78 -3.37 -5.35
N ASP A 248 -15.41 -4.21 -4.53
CA ASP A 248 -16.76 -4.71 -4.80
C ASP A 248 -17.85 -3.62 -4.70
N ALA A 249 -17.58 -2.50 -4.01
CA ALA A 249 -18.56 -1.44 -3.77
C ALA A 249 -18.54 -0.30 -4.82
N PHE A 250 -17.59 -0.31 -5.76
CA PHE A 250 -17.38 0.78 -6.72
C PHE A 250 -17.37 0.27 -8.17
N ASN A 251 -17.50 1.22 -9.11
CA ASN A 251 -17.49 1.01 -10.56
C ASN A 251 -18.61 0.09 -11.05
N ASP A 252 -18.31 -1.07 -11.62
CA ASP A 252 -19.31 -2.00 -12.14
C ASP A 252 -20.06 -2.78 -11.04
N PHE A 253 -19.66 -2.59 -9.77
CA PHE A 253 -20.09 -3.33 -8.58
C PHE A 253 -19.79 -4.84 -8.63
N GLY A 254 -19.54 -5.41 -7.46
CA GLY A 254 -19.20 -6.82 -7.32
C GLY A 254 -17.84 -7.16 -7.91
N PHE A 255 -17.69 -8.43 -8.27
CA PHE A 255 -16.40 -9.04 -8.63
C PHE A 255 -16.48 -9.68 -10.01
N ASN A 256 -15.47 -9.43 -10.86
CA ASN A 256 -15.36 -10.05 -12.18
C ASN A 256 -14.17 -11.03 -12.22
N PRO A 257 -14.40 -12.35 -12.22
CA PRO A 257 -13.31 -13.33 -12.29
C PRO A 257 -12.49 -13.25 -13.58
N ASN A 258 -13.06 -12.74 -14.68
CA ASN A 258 -12.35 -12.60 -15.96
C ASN A 258 -11.26 -11.52 -15.94
N SER A 259 -11.16 -10.74 -14.85
CA SER A 259 -10.05 -9.80 -14.62
C SER A 259 -8.73 -10.51 -14.26
N PHE A 260 -8.76 -11.83 -14.05
CA PHE A 260 -7.62 -12.64 -13.60
C PHE A 260 -7.27 -13.74 -14.64
N PRO A 261 -6.00 -14.18 -14.73
CA PRO A 261 -4.85 -13.76 -13.92
C PRO A 261 -4.43 -12.32 -14.20
N ASN A 262 -3.86 -11.66 -13.18
CA ASN A 262 -3.41 -10.28 -13.28
C ASN A 262 -2.17 -10.03 -12.43
N GLN A 263 -1.55 -8.86 -12.57
CA GLN A 263 -0.27 -8.59 -11.91
C GLN A 263 -0.01 -7.12 -11.61
N LEU A 264 0.59 -6.87 -10.46
CA LEU A 264 1.29 -5.62 -10.14
C LEU A 264 2.75 -5.77 -10.56
N LEU A 265 3.26 -4.79 -11.31
CA LEU A 265 4.65 -4.74 -11.76
C LEU A 265 5.36 -3.58 -11.08
N VAL A 266 6.41 -3.86 -10.32
CA VAL A 266 7.25 -2.84 -9.66
C VAL A 266 8.65 -2.89 -10.26
N ASP A 267 9.11 -1.76 -10.77
CA ASP A 267 10.42 -1.59 -11.42
C ASP A 267 11.51 -1.30 -10.39
N TRP A 268 11.25 -0.37 -9.48
CA TRP A 268 12.13 -0.09 -8.36
C TRP A 268 11.37 0.53 -7.21
N VAL A 269 11.95 0.44 -6.02
CA VAL A 269 11.56 1.20 -4.84
C VAL A 269 12.81 1.81 -4.20
N ARG A 270 12.69 3.07 -3.77
CA ARG A 270 13.80 3.85 -3.23
C ARG A 270 13.32 4.67 -2.03
N VAL A 271 14.14 4.68 -0.99
CA VAL A 271 13.93 5.46 0.23
C VAL A 271 15.06 6.47 0.38
N TYR A 272 14.70 7.70 0.70
CA TYR A 272 15.61 8.82 0.88
C TYR A 272 15.35 9.49 2.22
N HIS A 273 16.42 9.81 2.95
CA HIS A 273 16.36 10.76 4.05
C HIS A 273 16.76 12.16 3.58
N CYS A 274 16.37 13.12 4.40
CA CYS A 274 16.78 14.50 4.29
C CYS A 274 18.22 14.69 4.78
N ASP A 275 19.16 14.93 3.88
CA ASP A 275 20.57 15.11 4.25
C ASP A 275 20.73 16.30 5.22
N GLY A 276 21.16 16.01 6.45
CA GLY A 276 21.35 17.02 7.51
C GLY A 276 20.11 17.34 8.34
N ASP A 277 18.99 16.66 8.11
CA ASP A 277 17.73 16.81 8.86
C ASP A 277 16.96 15.48 8.93
N GLU A 278 17.66 14.41 9.30
CA GLU A 278 17.05 13.07 9.42
C GLU A 278 16.04 13.00 10.56
N ALA A 279 16.17 13.87 11.56
CA ALA A 279 15.31 13.86 12.75
C ALA A 279 13.88 14.35 12.46
N THR A 280 13.70 15.29 11.52
CA THR A 280 12.37 15.83 11.18
C THR A 280 11.99 15.58 9.73
N GLY A 281 12.96 15.37 8.84
CA GLY A 281 12.72 15.19 7.41
C GLY A 281 12.22 16.45 6.68
N ARG A 282 12.08 17.59 7.37
CA ARG A 282 11.37 18.79 6.89
C ARG A 282 12.16 19.59 5.88
N SER A 283 13.48 19.71 6.04
CA SER A 283 14.29 20.67 5.28
C SER A 283 14.39 20.43 3.77
N CYS A 284 13.95 19.27 3.29
CA CYS A 284 13.93 18.86 1.88
C CYS A 284 12.51 18.69 1.33
N MET A 285 11.48 18.97 2.13
CA MET A 285 10.11 19.05 1.64
C MET A 285 9.90 20.44 1.04
N ASP A 286 9.38 20.52 -0.18
CA ASP A 286 8.98 21.79 -0.78
C ASP A 286 7.62 22.21 -0.17
N ASP A 287 7.58 23.36 0.52
CA ASP A 287 6.37 23.92 1.17
C ASP A 287 5.31 24.46 0.17
N THR A 288 5.32 24.02 -1.10
CA THR A 288 4.31 24.47 -2.07
C THR A 288 2.99 23.77 -1.79
N ILE A 289 2.15 24.43 -0.98
CA ILE A 289 0.72 24.15 -0.84
C ILE A 289 0.10 24.08 -2.25
N LEU A 290 -0.84 23.17 -2.45
CA LEU A 290 -1.67 23.11 -3.66
C LEU A 290 -2.42 24.45 -3.84
N ASP A 291 -1.87 25.36 -4.65
CA ASP A 291 -2.54 26.62 -5.07
C ASP A 291 -3.76 26.35 -5.97
#